data_AF-D1C101-F1
#
_entry.id   AF-D1C101-F1
#
_cell.length_a   1.000
_cell.length_b   1.000
_cell.length_c   1.000
_cell.angle_alpha   90.00
_cell.angle_beta   90.00
_cell.angle_gamma   90.00
#
_symmetry.space_group_name_H-M   'P 1'
#
loop_
_entity.id
_entity.type
_entity.pdbx_description
1 polymer ?
#
loop_
_entity_poly.entity_id
_entity_poly.type
_entity_poly.pdbx_seq_one_letter_code
_entity_poly.pdbx_strand_id
1 'polypeptide(L)'
;MRLMHRPKMLTAVASLAVGLSTLALGVQSAAASEAPGNDSVTTTMVATGYDADVAAAHGYRIEVQPDGTPVAIPVSDEAKAAEAAAITPFTTVGGNCGTSSVVILDAGGGKAAVSTGFNLIRGAVSYGWQVNVTGFAGGYTKNFGGVIANHSTWQGSFTWTVPTSGTYIAKVAESSWALMNNGVICTSAGPVDSEYVYR
;
A
#
# COMPACT_ATOMS: atom_id res chain seq x y z
N MET A 1 -40.62 -3.81 -30.30
CA MET A 1 -41.35 -2.52 -30.32
C MET A 1 -42.70 -2.71 -29.62
N ARG A 2 -42.84 -2.28 -28.36
CA ARG A 2 -44.14 -2.15 -27.70
C ARG A 2 -44.23 -0.76 -27.11
N LEU A 3 -45.13 0.03 -27.71
CA LEU A 3 -45.47 1.40 -27.37
C LEU A 3 -46.45 1.44 -26.18
N MET A 4 -46.33 2.54 -25.43
CA MET A 4 -47.39 3.27 -24.72
C MET A 4 -48.14 2.59 -23.55
N HIS A 5 -48.08 3.22 -22.36
CA HIS A 5 -49.08 4.23 -21.97
C HIS A 5 -48.66 4.96 -20.68
N ARG A 6 -48.54 6.28 -20.77
CA ARG A 6 -48.59 7.20 -19.62
C ARG A 6 -50.04 7.47 -19.27
N PRO A 7 -50.39 7.56 -17.98
CA PRO A 7 -51.41 8.48 -17.53
C PRO A 7 -50.78 9.62 -16.69
N LYS A 8 -51.21 10.83 -17.04
CA LYS A 8 -51.07 12.06 -16.25
C LYS A 8 -52.18 12.10 -15.20
N MET A 9 -51.92 12.59 -14.00
CA MET A 9 -52.87 13.31 -13.12
C MET A 9 -52.06 13.94 -11.97
N LEU A 10 -51.89 15.27 -11.94
CA LEU A 10 -52.77 16.29 -11.35
C LEU A 10 -52.81 16.27 -9.80
N THR A 11 -51.94 17.11 -9.25
CA THR A 11 -52.19 18.15 -8.22
C THR A 11 -52.92 17.81 -6.92
N ALA A 12 -52.22 17.98 -5.79
CA ALA A 12 -52.79 18.58 -4.59
C ALA A 12 -51.67 19.26 -3.78
N VAL A 13 -51.75 20.59 -3.67
CA VAL A 13 -50.99 21.41 -2.73
C VAL A 13 -51.75 21.40 -1.41
N ALA A 14 -51.10 20.98 -0.32
CA ALA A 14 -51.57 21.21 1.04
C ALA A 14 -50.39 21.72 1.87
N SER A 15 -50.35 23.03 2.04
CA SER A 15 -49.40 23.74 2.89
C SER A 15 -49.75 23.47 4.36
N LEU A 16 -48.91 22.72 5.07
CA LEU A 16 -48.90 22.69 6.53
C LEU A 16 -47.69 23.48 7.02
N ALA A 17 -47.95 24.61 7.67
CA ALA A 17 -46.97 25.34 8.45
C ALA A 17 -46.65 24.53 9.71
N VAL A 18 -45.46 23.92 9.73
CA VAL A 18 -44.89 23.28 10.92
C VAL A 18 -43.87 24.25 11.50
N GLY A 19 -44.09 24.65 12.76
CA GLY A 19 -43.24 25.57 13.49
C GLY A 19 -41.80 25.07 13.58
N LEU A 20 -40.84 25.94 13.26
CA LEU A 20 -39.43 25.71 13.52
C LEU A 20 -39.17 25.83 15.03
N SER A 21 -39.26 24.72 15.75
CA SER A 21 -38.56 24.56 17.02
C SER A 21 -37.12 24.15 16.70
N THR A 22 -36.19 25.11 16.75
CA THR A 22 -34.74 24.85 16.63
C THR A 22 -34.25 24.07 17.85
N LEU A 23 -34.35 22.75 17.78
CA LEU A 23 -33.55 21.86 18.61
C LEU A 23 -32.11 21.95 18.10
N ALA A 24 -31.26 22.63 18.86
CA ALA A 24 -29.81 22.55 18.69
C ALA A 24 -29.38 21.12 19.03
N LEU A 25 -29.41 20.25 18.01
CA LEU A 25 -28.68 18.99 18.04
C LEU A 25 -27.21 19.36 18.14
N GLY A 26 -26.67 19.31 19.35
CA GLY A 26 -25.23 19.27 19.57
C GLY A 26 -24.71 18.06 18.84
N VAL A 27 -24.21 18.27 17.62
CA VAL A 27 -23.39 17.30 16.91
C VAL A 27 -22.12 17.19 17.75
N GLN A 28 -22.14 16.26 18.69
CA GLN A 28 -20.92 15.72 19.26
C GLN A 28 -20.21 15.08 18.08
N SER A 29 -19.28 15.84 17.50
CA SER A 29 -18.24 15.28 16.65
C SER A 29 -17.63 14.16 17.49
N ALA A 30 -17.97 12.92 17.16
CA ALA A 30 -17.29 11.78 17.72
C ALA A 30 -15.83 12.00 17.34
N ALA A 31 -15.01 12.39 18.31
CA ALA A 31 -13.57 12.34 18.17
C ALA A 31 -13.29 10.92 17.70
N ALA A 32 -12.77 10.77 16.48
CA ALA A 32 -12.29 9.50 16.01
C ALA A 32 -11.32 9.02 17.09
N SER A 33 -11.69 7.94 17.79
CA SER A 33 -10.77 7.25 18.67
C SER A 33 -9.59 6.90 17.77
N GLU A 34 -8.42 7.47 18.04
CA GLU A 34 -7.19 6.95 17.47
C GLU A 34 -7.18 5.47 17.79
N ALA A 35 -7.23 4.63 16.75
CA ALA A 35 -7.03 3.20 16.92
C ALA A 35 -5.71 3.02 17.67
N PRO A 36 -5.59 2.05 18.59
CA PRO A 36 -4.32 1.79 19.27
C PRO A 36 -3.22 1.72 18.21
N GLY A 37 -2.23 2.59 18.37
CA GLY A 37 -1.07 2.67 17.49
C GLY A 37 -0.30 1.38 17.62
N ASN A 38 -0.62 0.41 16.76
CA ASN A 38 0.21 -0.76 16.60
C ASN A 38 1.39 -0.31 15.75
N ASP A 39 2.52 -0.09 16.39
CA ASP A 39 3.76 0.34 15.76
C ASP A 39 4.15 -0.70 14.70
N SER A 40 3.84 -0.44 13.43
CA SER A 40 4.23 -1.31 12.35
C SER A 40 5.76 -1.36 12.28
N VAL A 41 6.36 -2.56 12.39
CA VAL A 41 7.80 -2.70 12.25
C VAL A 41 8.18 -2.33 10.83
N THR A 42 9.03 -1.32 10.70
CA THR A 42 9.40 -0.72 9.42
C THR A 42 10.89 -0.93 9.16
N THR A 43 11.25 -1.29 7.94
CA THR A 43 12.64 -1.44 7.49
C THR A 43 12.87 -0.69 6.19
N THR A 44 14.06 -0.12 6.04
CA THR A 44 14.47 0.58 4.81
C THR A 44 14.58 -0.40 3.65
N MET A 45 13.91 -0.09 2.54
CA MET A 45 14.04 -0.83 1.28
C MET A 45 15.30 -0.40 0.54
N VAL A 46 15.86 -1.31 -0.26
CA VAL A 46 17.12 -1.10 -0.97
C VAL A 46 16.93 -1.23 -2.47
N ALA A 47 17.48 -0.30 -3.23
CA ALA A 47 17.53 -0.38 -4.69
C ALA A 47 18.55 -1.44 -5.11
N THR A 48 18.10 -2.50 -5.78
CA THR A 48 18.92 -3.69 -6.09
C THR A 48 19.10 -3.95 -7.58
N GLY A 49 18.37 -3.26 -8.45
CA GLY A 49 18.49 -3.43 -9.89
C GLY A 49 17.64 -2.44 -10.69
N TYR A 50 17.56 -2.69 -12.00
CA TYR A 50 16.76 -1.90 -12.93
C TYR A 50 16.06 -2.75 -13.99
N ASP A 51 14.94 -2.25 -14.47
CA ASP A 51 14.26 -2.65 -15.70
C ASP A 51 14.42 -1.53 -16.74
N ALA A 52 15.22 -1.79 -17.77
CA ALA A 52 15.53 -0.79 -18.80
C ALA A 52 14.33 -0.48 -19.71
N ASP A 53 13.42 -1.44 -19.92
CA ASP A 53 12.25 -1.26 -20.77
C ASP A 53 11.22 -0.37 -20.07
N VAL A 54 11.01 -0.59 -18.76
CA VAL A 54 10.17 0.31 -17.95
C VAL A 54 10.78 1.69 -17.87
N ALA A 55 12.09 1.81 -17.66
CA ALA A 55 12.77 3.11 -17.67
C ALA A 55 12.54 3.85 -18.99
N ALA A 56 12.80 3.20 -20.13
CA ALA A 56 12.62 3.79 -21.45
C ALA A 56 11.16 4.19 -21.71
N ALA A 57 10.20 3.33 -21.34
CA ALA A 57 8.78 3.59 -21.51
C ALA A 57 8.30 4.83 -20.72
N HIS A 58 8.99 5.18 -19.63
CA HIS A 58 8.70 6.36 -18.81
C HIS A 58 9.67 7.51 -19.05
N GLY A 59 10.43 7.47 -20.15
CA GLY A 59 11.27 8.57 -20.61
C GLY A 59 12.59 8.72 -19.85
N TYR A 60 13.10 7.62 -19.31
CA TYR A 60 14.43 7.50 -18.69
C TYR A 60 15.39 6.71 -19.58
N ARG A 61 16.68 7.00 -19.45
CA ARG A 61 17.77 6.21 -20.02
C ARG A 61 18.67 5.73 -18.90
N ILE A 62 19.00 4.44 -18.89
CA ILE A 62 19.95 3.90 -17.92
C ILE A 62 21.38 4.16 -18.43
N GLU A 63 22.19 4.82 -17.61
CA GLU A 63 23.62 4.96 -17.79
C GLU A 63 24.36 4.18 -16.72
N VAL A 64 25.41 3.45 -17.09
CA VAL A 64 26.29 2.79 -16.13
C VAL A 64 27.46 3.73 -15.83
N GLN A 65 27.61 4.08 -14.55
CA GLN A 65 28.69 4.94 -14.08
C GLN A 65 30.04 4.19 -14.12
N PRO A 66 31.19 4.90 -14.04
CA PRO A 66 32.51 4.27 -14.07
C PRO A 66 32.76 3.22 -12.98
N ASP A 67 32.04 3.30 -11.86
CA ASP A 67 32.07 2.33 -10.76
C ASP A 67 31.18 1.10 -10.99
N GLY A 68 30.49 1.02 -12.13
CA GLY A 68 29.56 -0.04 -12.49
C GLY A 68 28.13 0.19 -12.01
N THR A 69 27.85 1.29 -11.30
CA THR A 69 26.52 1.57 -10.77
C THR A 69 25.57 2.08 -11.86
N PRO A 70 24.42 1.41 -12.09
CA PRO A 70 23.43 1.92 -13.03
C PRO A 70 22.68 3.13 -12.43
N VAL A 71 22.42 4.12 -13.28
CA VAL A 71 21.73 5.37 -12.96
C VAL A 71 20.67 5.67 -14.01
N ALA A 72 19.43 5.94 -13.61
CA ALA A 72 18.34 6.36 -14.48
C ALA A 72 18.38 7.88 -14.73
N ILE A 73 18.72 8.27 -15.95
CA ILE A 73 18.79 9.67 -16.39
C ILE A 73 17.46 10.08 -17.04
N PRO A 74 16.77 11.12 -16.55
CA PRO A 74 15.55 11.60 -17.19
C PRO A 74 15.86 12.25 -18.55
N VAL A 75 15.22 11.77 -19.61
CA VAL A 75 15.42 12.27 -20.98
C VAL A 75 14.21 13.08 -21.46
N SER A 76 13.00 12.58 -21.18
CA SER A 76 11.74 13.27 -21.47
C SER A 76 11.50 14.44 -20.53
N ASP A 77 10.66 15.39 -20.94
CA ASP A 77 10.32 16.54 -20.10
C ASP A 77 9.42 16.13 -18.92
N GLU A 78 8.59 15.10 -19.10
CA GLU A 78 7.80 14.48 -18.04
C GLU A 78 8.69 13.83 -16.99
N ALA A 79 9.71 13.07 -17.41
CA ALA A 79 10.67 12.44 -16.49
C ALA A 79 11.49 13.51 -15.74
N LYS A 80 11.93 14.58 -16.42
CA LYS A 80 12.64 15.70 -15.77
C LYS A 80 11.76 16.40 -14.75
N ALA A 81 10.48 16.65 -15.07
CA ALA A 81 9.53 17.24 -14.15
C ALA A 81 9.29 16.32 -12.94
N ALA A 82 9.19 15.01 -13.17
CA ALA A 82 9.06 14.03 -12.09
C ALA A 82 10.30 14.00 -11.19
N GLU A 83 11.52 14.13 -11.73
CA GLU A 83 12.76 14.27 -10.92
C GLU A 83 12.82 15.58 -10.16
N ALA A 84 12.40 16.70 -10.76
CA ALA A 84 12.37 17.99 -10.09
C ALA A 84 11.34 18.04 -8.94
N ALA A 85 10.24 17.29 -9.04
CA ALA A 85 9.23 17.20 -8.00
C ALA A 85 9.59 16.23 -6.85
N ALA A 86 10.60 15.38 -7.04
CA ALA A 86 11.03 14.46 -6.00
C ALA A 86 11.81 15.19 -4.90
N ILE A 87 11.48 14.91 -3.63
CA ILE A 87 12.15 15.51 -2.46
C ILE A 87 13.65 15.18 -2.45
N THR A 88 14.05 14.06 -3.06
CA THR A 88 15.45 13.72 -3.32
C THR A 88 15.51 13.00 -4.67
N PRO A 89 16.28 13.52 -5.65
CA PRO A 89 16.51 12.81 -6.90
C PRO A 89 17.13 11.45 -6.58
N PHE A 90 16.39 10.38 -6.85
CA PHE A 90 16.86 9.03 -6.64
C PHE A 90 16.94 8.31 -7.97
N THR A 91 18.09 8.49 -8.59
CA THR A 91 18.40 7.95 -9.90
C THR A 91 19.35 6.77 -9.82
N THR A 92 19.93 6.46 -8.66
CA THR A 92 21.07 5.53 -8.50
C THR A 92 20.67 4.20 -7.83
N VAL A 93 21.19 3.06 -8.31
CA VAL A 93 21.10 1.77 -7.58
C VAL A 93 22.12 1.73 -6.46
N GLY A 94 21.71 1.18 -5.32
CA GLY A 94 22.44 1.34 -4.07
C GLY A 94 21.93 2.56 -3.31
N GLY A 95 21.08 2.31 -2.32
CA GLY A 95 20.50 3.37 -1.49
C GLY A 95 19.08 3.05 -1.05
N ASN A 96 18.56 3.91 -0.16
CA ASN A 96 17.20 3.85 0.32
C ASN A 96 16.22 4.25 -0.81
N CYS A 97 15.37 3.32 -1.22
CA CYS A 97 14.32 3.56 -2.23
C CYS A 97 12.91 3.60 -1.63
N GLY A 98 12.79 3.49 -0.30
CA GLY A 98 11.53 3.48 0.42
C GLY A 98 11.62 2.76 1.76
N THR A 99 10.45 2.49 2.34
CA THR A 99 10.29 1.69 3.53
C THR A 99 9.30 0.56 3.27
N SER A 100 9.51 -0.56 3.94
CA SER A 100 8.56 -1.67 3.98
C SER A 100 8.13 -1.93 5.41
N SER A 101 6.92 -2.44 5.58
CA SER A 101 6.40 -2.71 6.92
C SER A 101 5.62 -4.03 7.00
N VAL A 102 5.59 -4.59 8.20
CA VAL A 102 4.70 -5.67 8.58
C VAL A 102 4.26 -5.48 10.01
N VAL A 103 3.02 -5.87 10.29
CA VAL A 103 2.49 -5.99 11.64
C VAL A 103 1.62 -7.23 11.73
N ILE A 104 1.74 -7.98 12.82
CA ILE A 104 0.88 -9.10 13.16
C ILE A 104 0.16 -8.80 14.47
N LEU A 105 -1.13 -9.11 14.53
CA LEU A 105 -1.99 -8.85 15.68
C LEU A 105 -2.86 -10.06 15.98
N ASP A 106 -3.19 -10.29 17.26
CA ASP A 106 -4.29 -11.18 17.61
C ASP A 106 -5.63 -10.54 17.23
N ALA A 107 -6.37 -11.21 16.34
CA ALA A 107 -7.69 -10.78 15.89
C ALA A 107 -8.83 -11.42 16.70
N GLY A 108 -8.50 -12.21 17.72
CA GLY A 108 -9.44 -12.97 18.54
C GLY A 108 -9.98 -14.22 17.84
N GLY A 109 -10.47 -15.17 18.65
CA GLY A 109 -11.06 -16.41 18.18
C GLY A 109 -10.07 -17.32 17.43
N GLY A 110 -8.80 -17.34 17.87
CA GLY A 110 -7.76 -18.15 17.25
C GLY A 110 -7.37 -17.66 15.87
N LYS A 111 -7.24 -16.35 15.67
CA LYS A 111 -6.88 -15.75 14.37
C LYS A 111 -5.78 -14.73 14.51
N ALA A 112 -4.81 -14.79 13.60
CA ALA A 112 -3.85 -13.72 13.40
C ALA A 112 -4.33 -12.80 12.28
N ALA A 113 -4.34 -11.49 12.51
CA ALA A 113 -4.46 -10.48 11.45
C ALA A 113 -3.08 -9.94 11.11
N VAL A 114 -2.75 -9.89 9.82
CA VAL A 114 -1.47 -9.37 9.34
C VAL A 114 -1.73 -8.23 8.38
N SER A 115 -1.04 -7.12 8.58
CA SER A 115 -0.99 -5.98 7.65
C SER A 115 0.44 -5.74 7.22
N THR A 116 0.63 -5.38 5.95
CA THR A 116 1.95 -5.15 5.35
C THR A 116 1.84 -4.08 4.28
N GLY A 117 2.97 -3.48 3.91
CA GLY A 117 2.99 -2.53 2.81
C GLY A 117 4.37 -1.98 2.54
N PHE A 118 4.39 -0.97 1.68
CA PHE A 118 5.57 -0.16 1.42
C PHE A 118 5.20 1.30 1.14
N ASN A 119 6.20 2.16 1.33
CA ASN A 119 6.18 3.56 0.95
C ASN A 119 7.49 3.89 0.22
N LEU A 120 7.41 4.21 -1.05
CA LEU A 120 8.53 4.48 -1.92
C LEU A 120 8.76 5.97 -2.06
N ILE A 121 10.00 6.34 -2.36
CA ILE A 121 10.35 7.74 -2.63
C ILE A 121 9.87 8.21 -4.02
N ARG A 122 9.47 7.30 -4.91
CA ARG A 122 8.81 7.59 -6.19
C ARG A 122 7.65 6.63 -6.45
N GLY A 123 6.83 6.94 -7.45
CA GLY A 123 5.77 6.05 -7.89
C GLY A 123 6.31 4.74 -8.49
N ALA A 124 5.65 3.64 -8.18
CA ALA A 124 5.90 2.34 -8.79
C ALA A 124 4.80 1.94 -9.77
N VAL A 125 5.18 1.17 -10.77
CA VAL A 125 4.28 0.69 -11.82
C VAL A 125 3.78 -0.72 -11.51
N SER A 126 4.58 -1.53 -10.82
CA SER A 126 4.19 -2.88 -10.40
C SER A 126 4.95 -3.32 -9.15
N TYR A 127 4.52 -4.44 -8.56
CA TYR A 127 5.14 -5.02 -7.37
C TYR A 127 4.90 -6.53 -7.29
N GLY A 128 5.76 -7.21 -6.55
CA GLY A 128 5.59 -8.59 -6.10
C GLY A 128 5.90 -8.67 -4.61
N TRP A 129 4.97 -9.17 -3.81
CA TRP A 129 5.09 -9.15 -2.35
C TRP A 129 4.76 -10.50 -1.74
N GLN A 130 5.57 -10.95 -0.80
CA GLN A 130 5.32 -12.18 -0.07
C GLN A 130 5.48 -11.96 1.42
N VAL A 131 4.50 -12.41 2.19
CA VAL A 131 4.56 -12.46 3.65
C VAL A 131 4.49 -13.90 4.11
N ASN A 132 5.42 -14.29 4.95
CA ASN A 132 5.49 -15.58 5.61
C ASN A 132 5.14 -15.40 7.08
N VAL A 133 4.16 -16.15 7.57
CA VAL A 133 3.82 -16.26 8.99
C VAL A 133 4.25 -17.63 9.46
N THR A 134 4.99 -17.69 10.56
CA THR A 134 5.50 -18.94 11.15
C THR A 134 5.18 -18.98 12.64
N GLY A 135 4.84 -20.15 13.16
CA GLY A 135 4.62 -20.36 14.59
C GLY A 135 4.82 -21.83 14.95
N PHE A 136 4.62 -22.16 16.23
CA PHE A 136 4.94 -23.49 16.77
C PHE A 136 4.25 -24.66 16.06
N ALA A 137 3.01 -24.49 15.59
CA ALA A 137 2.21 -25.56 15.00
C ALA A 137 1.90 -25.36 13.50
N GLY A 138 2.65 -24.50 12.80
CA GLY A 138 2.53 -24.36 11.35
C GLY A 138 2.94 -22.98 10.84
N GLY A 139 2.72 -22.77 9.55
CA GLY A 139 2.95 -21.49 8.89
C GLY A 139 1.95 -21.23 7.77
N TYR A 140 1.95 -19.98 7.31
CA TYR A 140 1.11 -19.53 6.22
C TYR A 140 1.88 -18.54 5.36
N THR A 141 1.77 -18.67 4.04
CA THR A 141 2.38 -17.74 3.10
C THR A 141 1.28 -17.04 2.32
N LYS A 142 1.34 -15.72 2.28
CA LYS A 142 0.48 -14.89 1.43
C LYS A 142 1.33 -14.18 0.39
N ASN A 143 0.97 -14.38 -0.87
CA ASN A 143 1.51 -13.61 -1.97
C ASN A 143 0.52 -12.50 -2.37
N PHE A 144 1.07 -11.33 -2.71
CA PHE A 144 0.40 -10.21 -3.35
C PHE A 144 1.22 -9.79 -4.57
N GLY A 145 0.60 -9.04 -5.46
CA GLY A 145 1.28 -8.47 -6.61
C GLY A 145 0.29 -7.85 -7.58
N GLY A 146 0.84 -7.10 -8.54
CA GLY A 146 0.05 -6.46 -9.59
C GLY A 146 0.62 -5.13 -10.04
N VAL A 147 -0.18 -4.42 -10.81
CA VAL A 147 0.12 -3.06 -11.30
C VAL A 147 -0.39 -2.04 -10.27
N ILE A 148 0.38 -0.99 -9.99
CA ILE A 148 0.02 0.06 -9.02
C ILE A 148 -0.02 1.47 -9.62
N ALA A 149 -0.07 1.58 -10.95
CA ALA A 149 -0.41 2.82 -11.66
C ALA A 149 0.36 4.08 -11.20
N ASN A 150 1.66 3.95 -10.93
CA ASN A 150 2.54 5.02 -10.49
C ASN A 150 2.25 5.55 -9.06
N HIS A 151 1.64 4.74 -8.18
CA HIS A 151 1.52 5.05 -6.76
C HIS A 151 2.84 4.76 -6.02
N SER A 152 3.20 5.61 -5.06
CA SER A 152 4.37 5.38 -4.19
C SER A 152 4.04 4.51 -2.98
N THR A 153 2.77 4.28 -2.69
CA THR A 153 2.34 3.52 -1.51
C THR A 153 1.48 2.34 -1.91
N TRP A 154 1.62 1.26 -1.15
CA TRP A 154 0.74 0.10 -1.24
C TRP A 154 0.58 -0.52 0.15
N GLN A 155 -0.62 -1.04 0.42
CA GLN A 155 -0.94 -1.77 1.64
C GLN A 155 -1.76 -3.01 1.31
N GLY A 156 -1.51 -4.10 2.02
CA GLY A 156 -2.25 -5.34 1.94
C GLY A 156 -2.45 -5.95 3.32
N SER A 157 -3.55 -6.70 3.49
CA SER A 157 -3.83 -7.40 4.74
C SER A 157 -4.47 -8.76 4.49
N PHE A 158 -4.36 -9.64 5.48
CA PHE A 158 -5.06 -10.92 5.51
C PHE A 158 -5.27 -11.38 6.95
N THR A 159 -6.21 -12.29 7.13
CA THR A 159 -6.43 -13.01 8.39
C THR A 159 -6.22 -14.49 8.17
N TRP A 160 -5.63 -15.15 9.15
CA TRP A 160 -5.37 -16.59 9.12
C TRP A 160 -5.77 -17.22 10.46
N THR A 161 -6.44 -18.37 10.41
CA THR A 161 -6.80 -19.13 11.63
C THR A 161 -5.59 -19.89 12.11
N VAL A 162 -5.20 -19.66 13.36
CA VAL A 162 -4.02 -20.29 13.94
C VAL A 162 -4.35 -21.68 14.49
N PRO A 163 -3.45 -22.67 14.32
CA PRO A 163 -3.67 -24.04 14.79
C PRO A 163 -3.63 -24.19 16.31
N THR A 164 -2.93 -23.32 17.03
CA THR A 164 -2.85 -23.33 18.50
C THR A 164 -2.53 -21.93 19.02
N SER A 165 -2.88 -21.66 20.29
CA SER A 165 -2.38 -20.47 20.97
C SER A 165 -0.86 -20.48 21.04
N GLY A 166 -0.23 -19.32 20.86
CA GLY A 166 1.23 -19.20 20.88
C GLY A 166 1.73 -17.96 20.15
N THR A 167 3.05 -17.76 20.18
CA THR A 167 3.72 -16.69 19.41
C THR A 167 3.83 -17.07 17.94
N TYR A 168 3.42 -16.15 17.08
CA TYR A 168 3.57 -16.21 15.63
C TYR A 168 4.42 -15.04 15.15
N ILE A 169 5.23 -15.29 14.14
CA ILE A 169 6.19 -14.34 13.56
C ILE A 169 5.78 -14.10 12.11
N ALA A 170 5.47 -12.85 11.76
CA ALA A 170 5.26 -12.42 10.39
C ALA A 170 6.54 -11.78 9.83
N LYS A 171 7.00 -12.24 8.67
CA LYS A 171 8.16 -11.71 7.95
C LYS A 171 7.79 -11.44 6.50
N VAL A 172 8.12 -10.25 6.00
CA VAL A 172 8.12 -10.01 4.55
C VAL A 172 9.33 -10.70 3.94
N ALA A 173 9.15 -11.41 2.83
CA ALA A 173 10.27 -12.03 2.13
C ALA A 173 11.22 -10.93 1.61
N GLU A 174 12.52 -11.13 1.77
CA GLU A 174 13.55 -10.20 1.26
C GLU A 174 13.50 -10.06 -0.27
N SER A 175 13.00 -11.09 -0.96
CA SER A 175 12.73 -11.08 -2.40
C SER A 175 11.49 -10.29 -2.79
N SER A 176 10.74 -9.70 -1.86
CA SER A 176 9.60 -8.82 -2.17
C SER A 176 10.13 -7.51 -2.74
N TRP A 177 9.47 -7.01 -3.79
CA TRP A 177 9.96 -5.89 -4.58
C TRP A 177 8.84 -4.99 -5.08
N ALA A 178 9.20 -3.74 -5.39
CA ALA A 178 8.41 -2.80 -6.17
C ALA A 178 9.24 -2.25 -7.34
N LEU A 179 8.65 -2.19 -8.52
CA LEU A 179 9.27 -1.66 -9.74
C LEU A 179 8.84 -0.21 -9.95
N MET A 180 9.77 0.70 -9.78
CA MET A 180 9.57 2.14 -9.87
C MET A 180 9.40 2.60 -11.31
N ASN A 181 8.77 3.75 -11.51
CA ASN A 181 8.53 4.32 -12.84
C ASN A 181 9.80 4.65 -13.62
N ASN A 182 10.91 4.93 -12.93
CA ASN A 182 12.23 5.13 -13.53
C ASN A 182 12.98 3.80 -13.79
N GLY A 183 12.31 2.66 -13.62
CA GLY A 183 12.86 1.33 -13.80
C GLY A 183 13.59 0.76 -12.59
N VAL A 184 13.82 1.51 -11.50
CA VAL A 184 14.49 0.97 -10.29
C VAL A 184 13.68 -0.17 -9.68
N ILE A 185 14.34 -1.26 -9.32
CA ILE A 185 13.77 -2.34 -8.51
C ILE A 185 14.14 -2.09 -7.04
N CYS A 186 13.12 -1.91 -6.21
CA CYS A 186 13.24 -1.61 -4.79
C CYS A 186 12.81 -2.83 -3.96
N THR A 187 13.71 -3.43 -3.17
CA THR A 187 13.44 -4.66 -2.40
C THR A 187 13.23 -4.41 -0.92
N SER A 188 12.34 -5.19 -0.29
CA SER A 188 11.80 -4.95 1.06
C SER A 188 12.83 -4.93 2.20
N ALA A 189 13.94 -5.69 2.11
CA ALA A 189 14.87 -5.96 3.22
C ALA A 189 14.25 -6.71 4.43
N GLY A 190 13.00 -7.16 4.33
CA GLY A 190 12.41 -8.22 5.16
C GLY A 190 12.11 -7.86 6.62
N PRO A 191 11.30 -6.81 6.90
CA PRO A 191 10.83 -6.50 8.25
C PRO A 191 10.14 -7.72 8.87
N VAL A 192 10.28 -7.83 10.19
CA VAL A 192 9.78 -8.93 11.00
C VAL A 192 9.03 -8.37 12.19
N ASP A 193 7.85 -8.93 12.46
CA ASP A 193 7.07 -8.64 13.64
C ASP A 193 6.56 -9.95 14.28
N SER A 194 6.24 -9.93 15.57
CA SER A 194 5.78 -11.12 16.30
C SER A 194 4.71 -10.80 17.32
N GLU A 195 3.71 -11.66 17.41
CA GLU A 195 2.58 -11.49 18.33
C GLU A 195 2.15 -12.82 18.95
N TYR A 196 1.66 -12.79 20.19
CA TYR A 196 1.03 -13.94 20.83
C TYR A 196 -0.46 -13.98 20.51
N VAL A 197 -0.93 -15.05 19.85
CA VAL A 197 -2.32 -15.20 19.43
C VAL A 197 -3.06 -16.16 20.36
N TYR A 198 -4.23 -15.76 20.86
CA TYR A 198 -5.08 -16.58 21.71
C TYR A 198 -6.14 -17.35 20.89
N ARG A 199 -6.31 -18.63 21.20
CA ARG A 199 -7.36 -19.50 20.65
C ARG A 199 -8.46 -19.78 21.66
#